data_AF-A0A4Y2UB40-F1
#
_entry.id   AF-A0A4Y2UB40-F1
#
_cell.length_a   1.000
_cell.length_b   1.000
_cell.length_c   1.000
_cell.angle_alpha   90.00
_cell.angle_beta   90.00
_cell.angle_gamma   90.00
#
_symmetry.space_group_name_H-M   'P 1'
#
loop_
_entity.id
_entity.type
_entity.pdbx_description
1 polymer ?
#
loop_
_entity_poly.entity_id
_entity_poly.type
_entity_poly.pdbx_seq_one_letter_code
_entity_poly.pdbx_strand_id
1 'polypeptide(L)'
;MAGKEFLSRNRKELYQSRIKCDAMHTKNVRDSLLSFINSFNNKNEQFLNIVKGGIISDSIKNDIENAYAYGNKEFSTFINDRLVEKKIDLFHPIKYLKLKTFSDTGKSVQTSVKSENIALKASRKLLSRLLLVAKVKNLNLQDLMAFSLNPIPAALGNYDGSLVKTNKAKLMHFILGHQNTHLSITNISSNSTLIIDGMAMLHQLKSVPSTFGELARTLLKQLINTAIELNCTRVDFATDSYPDISIKHGERSRRSAVGEQLFKIASENQPIPKQWEKFLAFGVNKEAIITFLHQIWTSLPEELYKNIIFFIIHQTKCCSINNDAGNLNICDITDLHCDHEEADSRMLLHASHASKTYKNVIIKSCDTDILVIALSLGIKIDSSLCIFNDSQHKRNLISIADIYENLDKSVCEAMIGIHAFTGCDSVSAFKGKRKSSPVKLMMASNEYTKAFINL
;
A
#
# COMPACT_ATOMS: atom_id res chain seq x y z
N MET A 1 -27.18 75.46 29.00
CA MET A 1 -27.35 74.00 29.10
C MET A 1 -28.10 73.53 27.86
N ALA A 2 -27.39 73.03 26.85
CA ALA A 2 -27.98 72.42 25.66
C ALA A 2 -27.96 70.89 25.84
N GLY A 3 -29.14 70.27 25.72
CA GLY A 3 -29.34 68.84 25.95
C GLY A 3 -28.59 67.96 24.94
N LYS A 4 -27.90 66.94 25.45
CA LYS A 4 -27.50 65.78 24.65
C LYS A 4 -28.62 64.76 24.76
N GLU A 5 -29.36 64.55 23.68
CA GLU A 5 -30.27 63.42 23.54
C GLU A 5 -29.48 62.12 23.74
N PHE A 6 -29.90 61.30 24.71
CA PHE A 6 -29.43 59.94 24.88
C PHE A 6 -30.03 59.08 23.77
N LEU A 7 -29.41 59.09 22.58
CA LEU A 7 -29.71 58.11 21.55
C LEU A 7 -29.35 56.73 22.10
N SER A 8 -30.36 55.88 22.35
CA SER A 8 -30.15 54.48 22.68
C SER A 8 -29.39 53.85 21.51
N ARG A 9 -28.09 53.61 21.68
CA ARG A 9 -27.31 52.87 20.69
C ARG A 9 -27.96 51.51 20.51
N ASN A 10 -28.49 51.25 19.33
CA ASN A 10 -28.93 49.93 18.92
C ASN A 10 -27.81 48.93 19.24
N ARG A 11 -28.18 47.76 19.77
CA ARG A 11 -27.23 46.71 20.13
C ARG A 11 -26.35 46.40 18.94
N LYS A 12 -25.04 46.24 19.17
CA LYS A 12 -24.04 46.07 18.11
C LYS A 12 -24.32 44.85 17.22
N GLU A 13 -25.00 43.83 17.75
CA GLU A 13 -25.41 42.65 16.98
C GLU A 13 -26.50 42.94 15.95
N LEU A 14 -27.29 44.00 16.13
CA LEU A 14 -28.40 44.39 15.24
C LEU A 14 -27.96 45.36 14.13
N TYR A 15 -26.68 45.74 14.08
CA TYR A 15 -26.19 46.57 12.99
C TYR A 15 -26.21 45.80 11.67
N GLN A 16 -26.69 46.44 10.60
CA GLN A 16 -26.81 45.81 9.28
C GLN A 16 -25.49 45.23 8.77
N SER A 17 -24.36 45.90 9.08
CA SER A 17 -23.02 45.39 8.76
C SER A 17 -22.69 44.11 9.53
N ARG A 18 -23.10 44.01 10.79
CA ARG A 18 -22.88 42.82 11.62
C ARG A 18 -23.76 41.66 11.19
N ILE A 19 -25.04 41.89 10.90
CA ILE A 19 -25.96 40.89 10.35
C ILE A 19 -25.42 40.33 9.02
N LYS A 20 -24.96 41.20 8.10
CA LYS A 20 -24.34 40.75 6.84
C LYS A 20 -23.09 39.90 7.07
N CYS A 21 -22.23 40.31 8.01
CA CYS A 21 -21.02 39.58 8.36
C CYS A 21 -21.33 38.21 8.98
N ASP A 22 -22.26 38.14 9.94
CA ASP A 22 -22.66 36.89 10.58
C ASP A 22 -23.41 35.96 9.62
N ALA A 23 -24.22 36.50 8.69
CA ALA A 23 -24.83 35.73 7.61
C ALA A 23 -23.78 35.15 6.65
N MET A 24 -22.75 35.93 6.31
CA MET A 24 -21.62 35.45 5.51
C MET A 24 -20.82 34.37 6.24
N HIS A 25 -20.52 34.55 7.54
CA HIS A 25 -19.86 33.51 8.34
C HIS A 25 -20.68 32.23 8.44
N THR A 26 -21.99 32.34 8.66
CA THR A 26 -22.90 31.19 8.71
C THR A 26 -22.94 30.46 7.37
N LYS A 27 -22.99 31.22 6.27
CA LYS A 27 -22.90 30.67 4.91
C LYS A 27 -21.57 29.95 4.71
N ASN A 28 -20.44 30.55 5.08
CA ASN A 28 -19.12 29.92 4.97
C ASN A 28 -19.02 28.62 5.78
N VAL A 29 -19.56 28.59 7.00
CA VAL A 29 -19.61 27.36 7.83
C VAL A 29 -20.47 26.30 7.17
N ARG A 30 -21.66 26.67 6.66
CA ARG A 30 -22.55 25.77 5.94
C ARG A 30 -21.88 25.19 4.69
N ASP A 31 -21.29 26.05 3.85
CA ASP A 31 -20.63 25.66 2.61
C ASP A 31 -19.41 24.75 2.91
N SER A 32 -18.69 25.01 4.02
CA SER A 32 -17.60 24.14 4.49
C SER A 32 -18.12 22.78 4.98
N LEU A 33 -19.21 22.73 5.73
CA LEU A 33 -19.80 21.47 6.19
C LEU A 33 -20.34 20.63 5.02
N LEU A 34 -20.87 21.30 3.99
CA LEU A 34 -21.34 20.65 2.76
C LEU A 34 -20.18 20.18 1.86
N SER A 35 -19.02 20.84 1.91
CA SER A 35 -17.85 20.44 1.13
C SER A 35 -17.09 19.25 1.74
N PHE A 36 -17.27 19.00 3.03
CA PHE A 36 -16.72 17.85 3.74
C PHE A 36 -17.72 16.68 3.84
N ILE A 37 -17.48 15.73 4.75
CA ILE A 37 -18.40 14.61 4.96
C ILE A 37 -19.63 15.11 5.70
N ASN A 38 -20.73 15.29 4.96
CA ASN A 38 -22.00 15.75 5.52
C ASN A 38 -22.58 14.69 6.48
N SER A 39 -22.56 15.00 7.77
CA SER A 39 -23.07 14.16 8.86
C SER A 39 -24.59 14.04 8.90
N PHE A 40 -25.33 14.91 8.20
CA PHE A 40 -26.79 14.90 8.18
C PHE A 40 -27.36 13.98 7.08
N ASN A 41 -26.56 13.71 6.03
CA ASN A 41 -26.96 12.82 4.94
C ASN A 41 -26.53 11.37 5.18
N ASN A 42 -25.45 11.16 5.94
CA ASN A 42 -24.91 9.85 6.22
C ASN A 42 -25.33 9.37 7.61
N LYS A 43 -26.23 8.39 7.68
CA LYS A 43 -26.45 7.60 8.91
C LYS A 43 -25.25 6.67 9.13
N ASN A 44 -24.12 7.22 9.56
CA ASN A 44 -22.95 6.42 9.90
C ASN A 44 -23.06 5.97 11.37
N GLU A 45 -22.97 4.67 11.63
CA GLU A 45 -22.84 4.11 12.99
C GLU A 45 -21.42 4.23 13.57
N GLN A 46 -20.49 4.78 12.80
CA GLN A 46 -19.07 4.88 13.16
C GLN A 46 -18.70 6.33 13.50
N PHE A 47 -17.89 6.51 14.56
CA PHE A 47 -17.34 7.82 14.92
C PHE A 47 -16.27 8.24 13.92
N LEU A 48 -16.57 9.31 13.20
CA LEU A 48 -15.81 9.81 12.06
C LEU A 48 -15.44 11.28 12.27
N ASN A 49 -14.22 11.66 11.90
CA ASN A 49 -13.85 13.07 11.74
C ASN A 49 -14.48 13.65 10.46
N ILE A 50 -15.42 14.59 10.58
CA ILE A 50 -16.15 15.14 9.43
C ILE A 50 -15.25 15.83 8.38
N VAL A 51 -14.11 16.40 8.80
CA VAL A 51 -13.20 17.13 7.91
C VAL A 51 -12.23 16.18 7.23
N LYS A 52 -11.55 15.33 8.01
CA LYS A 52 -10.47 14.46 7.50
C LYS A 52 -10.96 13.10 7.02
N GLY A 53 -12.14 12.67 7.47
CA GLY A 53 -12.67 11.34 7.21
C GLY A 53 -12.05 10.20 8.01
N GLY A 54 -11.19 10.49 8.99
CA GLY A 54 -10.58 9.46 9.84
C GLY A 54 -11.60 8.82 10.79
N ILE A 55 -11.67 7.49 10.79
CA ILE A 55 -12.52 6.66 11.64
C ILE A 55 -11.73 6.20 12.87
N ILE A 56 -12.35 6.16 14.05
CA ILE A 56 -11.68 5.69 15.26
C ILE A 56 -11.74 4.16 15.36
N SER A 57 -10.77 3.55 16.05
CA SER A 57 -10.78 2.11 16.33
C SER A 57 -11.94 1.72 17.26
N ASP A 58 -12.45 0.49 17.11
CA ASP A 58 -13.54 -0.05 17.94
C ASP A 58 -13.23 0.00 19.44
N SER A 59 -11.97 -0.18 19.84
CA SER A 59 -11.57 -0.05 21.25
C SER A 59 -11.82 1.35 21.82
N ILE A 60 -11.59 2.41 21.03
CA ILE A 60 -11.85 3.79 21.47
C ILE A 60 -13.34 4.09 21.42
N LYS A 61 -14.04 3.60 20.38
CA LYS A 61 -15.51 3.70 20.28
C LYS A 61 -16.18 3.12 21.52
N ASN A 62 -15.80 1.90 21.90
CA ASN A 62 -16.41 1.19 23.03
C ASN A 62 -16.14 1.90 24.36
N ASP A 63 -14.92 2.43 24.57
CA ASP A 63 -14.57 3.20 25.77
C ASP A 63 -15.36 4.51 25.86
N ILE A 64 -15.60 5.20 24.74
CA ILE A 64 -16.37 6.46 24.69
C ILE A 64 -17.86 6.21 24.93
N GLU A 65 -18.46 5.23 24.25
CA GLU A 65 -19.90 4.92 24.37
C GLU A 65 -20.25 4.44 25.78
N ASN A 66 -19.37 3.62 26.38
CA ASN A 66 -19.63 3.02 27.68
C ASN A 66 -19.00 3.77 28.86
N ALA A 67 -18.36 4.92 28.63
CA ALA A 67 -17.69 5.68 29.70
C ALA A 67 -18.64 5.94 30.89
N TYR A 68 -19.88 6.33 30.60
CA TYR A 68 -20.90 6.56 31.64
C TYR A 68 -21.30 5.27 32.36
N ALA A 69 -21.48 4.17 31.63
CA ALA A 69 -21.81 2.86 32.20
C ALA A 69 -20.67 2.31 33.09
N TYR A 70 -19.42 2.46 32.67
CA TYR A 70 -18.25 2.10 33.48
C TYR A 70 -18.17 2.94 34.74
N GLY A 71 -18.41 4.25 34.66
CA GLY A 71 -18.47 5.14 35.82
C GLY A 71 -19.56 4.71 36.82
N ASN A 72 -20.77 4.41 36.34
CA ASN A 72 -21.87 3.95 37.19
C ASN A 72 -21.60 2.61 37.86
N LYS A 73 -20.95 1.68 37.15
CA LYS A 73 -20.55 0.39 37.71
C LYS A 73 -19.56 0.57 38.85
N GLU A 74 -18.53 1.39 38.65
CA GLU A 74 -17.50 1.65 39.65
C GLU A 74 -18.04 2.45 40.83
N PHE A 75 -18.97 3.37 40.60
CA PHE A 75 -19.71 4.04 41.66
C PHE A 75 -20.53 3.04 42.50
N SER A 76 -21.24 2.13 41.85
CA SER A 76 -22.03 1.10 42.55
C SER A 76 -21.13 0.17 43.39
N THR A 77 -19.98 -0.24 42.84
CA THR A 77 -18.96 -1.01 43.55
C THR A 77 -18.42 -0.24 44.76
N PHE A 78 -18.12 1.05 44.59
CA PHE A 78 -17.65 1.90 45.69
C PHE A 78 -18.65 1.97 46.85
N ILE A 79 -19.93 2.18 46.56
CA ILE A 79 -20.99 2.25 47.58
C ILE A 79 -21.08 0.91 48.30
N ASN A 80 -21.12 -0.20 47.57
CA ASN A 80 -21.23 -1.53 48.16
C ASN A 80 -20.01 -1.87 49.02
N ASP A 81 -18.80 -1.74 48.49
CA ASP A 81 -17.58 -2.20 49.18
C ASP A 81 -17.24 -1.35 50.42
N ARG A 82 -17.50 -0.04 50.36
CA ARG A 82 -17.08 0.91 51.41
C ARG A 82 -18.18 1.31 52.37
N LEU A 83 -19.41 1.51 51.88
CA LEU A 83 -20.52 2.00 52.71
C LEU A 83 -21.41 0.87 53.23
N VAL A 84 -21.68 -0.16 52.41
CA VAL A 84 -22.56 -1.28 52.78
C VAL A 84 -21.77 -2.38 53.49
N GLU A 85 -20.82 -2.99 52.80
CA GLU A 85 -20.06 -4.15 53.27
C GLU A 85 -18.85 -3.76 54.13
N LYS A 86 -18.40 -2.50 54.06
CA LYS A 86 -17.25 -1.94 54.82
C LYS A 86 -15.97 -2.78 54.73
N LYS A 87 -15.74 -3.44 53.59
CA LYS A 87 -14.56 -4.27 53.32
C LYS A 87 -13.31 -3.43 53.07
N ILE A 88 -13.49 -2.22 52.56
CA ILE A 88 -12.41 -1.30 52.15
C ILE A 88 -12.61 0.04 52.87
N ASP A 89 -11.52 0.60 53.40
CA ASP A 89 -11.56 1.90 54.05
C ASP A 89 -12.02 3.02 53.09
N LEU A 90 -12.78 3.97 53.64
CA LEU A 90 -13.37 5.07 52.87
C LEU A 90 -12.30 5.92 52.19
N PHE A 91 -11.15 6.12 52.86
CA PHE A 91 -10.06 6.97 52.37
C PHE A 91 -9.07 6.23 51.47
N HIS A 92 -9.28 4.93 51.21
CA HIS A 92 -8.40 4.21 50.30
C HIS A 92 -8.47 4.81 48.88
N PRO A 93 -7.34 5.11 48.22
CA PRO A 93 -7.34 5.63 46.85
C PRO A 93 -8.21 4.83 45.87
N ILE A 94 -8.95 5.53 45.02
CA ILE A 94 -9.72 4.93 43.92
C ILE A 94 -8.78 4.79 42.71
N LYS A 95 -8.81 3.63 42.05
CA LYS A 95 -8.02 3.40 40.85
C LYS A 95 -8.57 4.20 39.68
N TYR A 96 -7.73 4.99 39.04
CA TYR A 96 -8.10 5.72 37.83
C TYR A 96 -8.35 4.74 36.67
N LEU A 97 -9.55 4.80 36.07
CA LEU A 97 -9.85 4.09 34.83
C LEU A 97 -9.20 4.81 33.65
N LYS A 98 -8.16 4.18 33.10
CA LYS A 98 -7.47 4.66 31.89
C LYS A 98 -8.30 4.30 30.64
N LEU A 99 -9.44 4.94 30.49
CA LEU A 99 -10.25 4.85 29.26
C LEU A 99 -9.53 5.56 28.11
N LYS A 100 -9.58 4.97 26.93
CA LYS A 100 -9.01 5.59 25.73
C LYS A 100 -9.92 6.69 25.22
N THR A 101 -9.31 7.74 24.70
CA THR A 101 -9.99 8.91 24.15
C THR A 101 -9.53 9.17 22.71
N PHE A 102 -10.09 10.18 22.05
CA PHE A 102 -9.59 10.65 20.75
C PHE A 102 -8.09 11.03 20.77
N SER A 103 -7.49 11.30 21.94
CA SER A 103 -6.06 11.59 22.06
C SER A 103 -5.18 10.34 21.96
N ASP A 104 -5.76 9.15 22.08
CA ASP A 104 -5.07 7.86 22.01
C ASP A 104 -5.03 7.27 20.60
N THR A 105 -5.71 7.91 19.66
CA THR A 105 -5.70 7.54 18.24
C THR A 105 -4.27 7.64 17.68
N GLY A 106 -3.75 6.55 17.11
CA GLY A 106 -2.45 6.52 16.44
C GLY A 106 -1.21 6.32 17.31
N LYS A 107 -1.36 5.97 18.60
CA LYS A 107 -0.22 5.65 19.50
C LYS A 107 0.33 4.24 19.21
N SER A 108 1.65 4.13 19.03
CA SER A 108 2.34 2.86 18.78
C SER A 108 2.83 2.18 20.07
N VAL A 109 2.74 0.85 20.14
CA VAL A 109 3.38 0.04 21.18
C VAL A 109 4.53 -0.73 20.51
N GLN A 110 5.77 -0.42 20.88
CA GLN A 110 6.97 -1.09 20.34
C GLN A 110 7.36 -2.27 21.24
N THR A 111 7.45 -3.50 20.69
CA THR A 111 8.18 -4.62 21.32
C THR A 111 8.66 -5.65 20.31
N SER A 112 9.85 -5.49 19.69
CA SER A 112 10.43 -6.52 18.79
C SER A 112 11.74 -7.14 19.26
N VAL A 113 12.56 -6.46 20.08
CA VAL A 113 13.95 -6.90 20.35
C VAL A 113 14.10 -7.98 21.44
N LYS A 114 13.07 -8.22 22.27
CA LYS A 114 13.16 -9.21 23.37
C LYS A 114 13.00 -10.67 22.93
N SER A 115 12.38 -10.95 21.78
CA SER A 115 11.96 -12.30 21.38
C SER A 115 13.10 -13.22 20.93
N GLU A 116 14.05 -12.72 20.12
CA GLU A 116 15.15 -13.52 19.55
C GLU A 116 16.08 -14.09 20.63
N ASN A 117 16.48 -13.27 21.60
CA ASN A 117 17.32 -13.71 22.70
C ASN A 117 16.66 -14.77 23.59
N ILE A 118 15.32 -14.69 23.75
CA ILE A 118 14.55 -15.68 24.50
C ILE A 118 14.50 -17.00 23.72
N ALA A 119 14.23 -16.94 22.41
CA ALA A 119 14.17 -18.11 21.55
C ALA A 119 15.52 -18.85 21.50
N LEU A 120 16.63 -18.15 21.28
CA LEU A 120 17.97 -18.73 21.29
C LEU A 120 18.31 -19.45 22.61
N LYS A 121 17.94 -18.84 23.75
CA LYS A 121 18.13 -19.47 25.08
C LYS A 121 17.28 -20.73 25.23
N ALA A 122 16.06 -20.74 24.70
CA ALA A 122 15.19 -21.92 24.72
C ALA A 122 15.74 -23.04 23.82
N SER A 123 16.13 -22.75 22.59
CA SER A 123 16.71 -23.72 21.65
C SER A 123 17.98 -24.35 22.22
N ARG A 124 18.86 -23.55 22.84
CA ARG A 124 20.08 -24.03 23.49
C ARG A 124 19.77 -25.02 24.63
N LYS A 125 18.77 -24.72 25.46
CA LYS A 125 18.35 -25.61 26.56
C LYS A 125 17.71 -26.89 26.04
N LEU A 126 16.97 -26.82 24.92
CA LEU A 126 16.37 -28.01 24.31
C LEU A 126 17.46 -28.92 23.71
N LEU A 127 18.41 -28.35 22.97
CA LEU A 127 19.54 -29.09 22.41
C LEU A 127 20.34 -29.81 23.50
N SER A 128 20.66 -29.14 24.61
CA SER A 128 21.41 -29.77 25.69
C SER A 128 20.64 -30.94 26.32
N ARG A 129 19.32 -30.82 26.47
CA ARG A 129 18.46 -31.92 26.94
C ARG A 129 18.41 -33.09 25.96
N LEU A 130 18.28 -32.80 24.66
CA LEU A 130 18.24 -33.84 23.62
C LEU A 130 19.56 -34.62 23.57
N LEU A 131 20.71 -33.94 23.68
CA LEU A 131 22.02 -34.61 23.75
C LEU A 131 22.18 -35.50 24.99
N LEU A 132 21.68 -35.05 26.14
CA LEU A 132 21.68 -35.86 27.37
C LEU A 132 20.78 -37.10 27.21
N VAL A 133 19.58 -36.94 26.67
CA VAL A 133 18.65 -38.05 26.42
C VAL A 133 19.26 -39.03 25.42
N ALA A 134 19.88 -38.55 24.35
CA ALA A 134 20.54 -39.40 23.35
C ALA A 134 21.65 -40.24 23.99
N LYS A 135 22.47 -39.64 24.87
CA LYS A 135 23.50 -40.34 25.62
C LYS A 135 22.93 -41.39 26.58
N VAL A 136 21.86 -41.08 27.31
CA VAL A 136 21.25 -42.00 28.29
C VAL A 136 20.52 -43.16 27.60
N LYS A 137 19.87 -42.89 26.46
CA LYS A 137 19.03 -43.86 25.74
C LYS A 137 19.74 -44.54 24.56
N ASN A 138 21.04 -44.30 24.35
CA ASN A 138 21.80 -44.78 23.18
C ASN A 138 21.10 -44.49 21.84
N LEU A 139 20.54 -43.29 21.69
CA LEU A 139 19.92 -42.88 20.43
C LEU A 139 20.98 -42.41 19.43
N ASN A 140 20.73 -42.64 18.15
CA ASN A 140 21.57 -42.13 17.08
C ASN A 140 21.47 -40.59 17.01
N LEU A 141 22.61 -39.91 17.08
CA LEU A 141 22.70 -38.45 16.96
C LEU A 141 22.22 -37.95 15.59
N GLN A 142 22.40 -38.73 14.53
CA GLN A 142 21.96 -38.37 13.19
C GLN A 142 20.44 -38.21 13.13
N ASP A 143 19.70 -39.17 13.71
CA ASP A 143 18.23 -39.14 13.76
C ASP A 143 17.74 -38.00 14.66
N LEU A 144 18.43 -37.75 15.78
CA LEU A 144 18.13 -36.66 16.70
C LEU A 144 18.27 -35.27 16.04
N MET A 145 19.29 -35.11 15.18
CA MET A 145 19.63 -33.85 14.52
C MET A 145 18.92 -33.66 13.17
N ALA A 146 18.17 -34.66 12.71
CA ALA A 146 17.41 -34.58 11.46
C ALA A 146 16.25 -33.56 11.53
N PHE A 147 15.80 -33.20 12.74
CA PHE A 147 14.66 -32.34 12.97
C PHE A 147 15.07 -30.95 13.48
N SER A 148 14.30 -29.92 13.11
CA SER A 148 14.49 -28.56 13.61
C SER A 148 14.21 -28.48 15.11
N LEU A 149 15.10 -27.81 15.85
CA LEU A 149 14.92 -27.52 17.28
C LEU A 149 13.85 -26.46 17.55
N ASN A 150 13.50 -25.69 16.53
CA ASN A 150 12.51 -24.63 16.60
C ASN A 150 11.26 -25.04 15.82
N PRO A 151 10.07 -24.51 16.20
CA PRO A 151 8.83 -24.76 15.47
C PRO A 151 8.93 -24.47 13.96
N ILE A 152 9.81 -23.54 13.58
CA ILE A 152 10.09 -23.17 12.20
C ILE A 152 11.59 -23.38 11.94
N PRO A 153 11.99 -23.99 10.81
CA PRO A 153 13.38 -24.15 10.44
C PRO A 153 14.11 -22.80 10.42
N ALA A 154 15.22 -22.69 11.16
CA ALA A 154 15.98 -21.43 11.25
C ALA A 154 16.56 -20.96 9.91
N ALA A 155 16.65 -21.86 8.91
CA ALA A 155 17.05 -21.53 7.55
C ALA A 155 15.96 -20.77 6.77
N LEU A 156 14.70 -20.90 7.17
CA LEU A 156 13.52 -20.41 6.45
C LEU A 156 12.64 -19.48 7.29
N GLY A 157 12.93 -19.26 8.58
CA GLY A 157 12.10 -18.42 9.43
C GLY A 157 12.88 -17.61 10.45
N ASN A 158 12.31 -16.49 10.83
CA ASN A 158 12.72 -15.74 12.00
C ASN A 158 12.11 -16.38 13.26
N TYR A 159 12.62 -15.98 14.43
CA TYR A 159 12.19 -16.56 15.71
C TYR A 159 10.76 -16.20 16.12
N ASP A 160 10.21 -15.12 15.55
CA ASP A 160 8.80 -14.71 15.69
C ASP A 160 7.88 -15.44 14.69
N GLY A 161 8.45 -16.30 13.84
CA GLY A 161 7.75 -17.02 12.78
C GLY A 161 7.51 -16.23 11.50
N SER A 162 8.03 -15.01 11.41
CA SER A 162 8.00 -14.25 10.15
C SER A 162 8.96 -14.84 9.10
N LEU A 163 8.62 -14.63 7.84
CA LEU A 163 9.46 -15.05 6.70
C LEU A 163 10.78 -14.28 6.69
N VAL A 164 11.86 -14.98 6.34
CA VAL A 164 13.16 -14.37 6.10
C VAL A 164 13.11 -13.60 4.79
N LYS A 165 13.67 -12.38 4.78
CA LYS A 165 13.70 -11.52 3.59
C LYS A 165 15.10 -11.42 3.01
N THR A 166 15.16 -11.24 1.70
CA THR A 166 16.38 -10.87 0.97
C THR A 166 16.16 -9.56 0.22
N ASN A 167 17.26 -8.88 -0.09
CA ASN A 167 17.21 -7.67 -0.92
C ASN A 167 16.99 -8.08 -2.39
N LYS A 168 15.74 -7.96 -2.87
CA LYS A 168 15.34 -8.30 -4.24
C LYS A 168 16.07 -7.44 -5.28
N ALA A 169 16.25 -6.14 -5.03
CA ALA A 169 16.93 -5.23 -5.96
C ALA A 169 18.36 -5.69 -6.32
N LYS A 170 19.04 -6.43 -5.45
CA LYS A 170 20.34 -7.04 -5.76
C LYS A 170 20.28 -8.07 -6.89
N LEU A 171 19.13 -8.71 -7.13
CA LEU A 171 18.92 -9.60 -8.27
C LEU A 171 18.87 -8.80 -9.57
N MET A 172 18.09 -7.71 -9.61
CA MET A 172 18.08 -6.81 -10.76
C MET A 172 19.48 -6.28 -11.07
N HIS A 173 20.22 -5.79 -10.06
CA HIS A 173 21.61 -5.35 -10.25
C HIS A 173 22.54 -6.47 -10.70
N PHE A 174 22.31 -7.71 -10.27
CA PHE A 174 23.09 -8.85 -10.72
C PHE A 174 22.84 -9.14 -12.20
N ILE A 175 21.58 -9.17 -12.66
CA ILE A 175 21.22 -9.40 -14.07
C ILE A 175 21.75 -8.26 -14.96
N LEU A 176 21.47 -7.02 -14.58
CA LEU A 176 21.87 -5.84 -15.36
C LEU A 176 23.39 -5.57 -15.29
N GLY A 177 24.05 -5.91 -14.18
CA GLY A 177 25.48 -5.66 -14.00
C GLY A 177 26.39 -6.47 -14.93
N HIS A 178 25.84 -7.47 -15.63
CA HIS A 178 26.56 -8.25 -16.64
C HIS A 178 26.39 -7.67 -18.05
N GLN A 179 25.64 -6.58 -18.25
CA GLN A 179 25.19 -6.13 -19.57
C GLN A 179 25.15 -4.59 -19.70
N ASN A 180 25.51 -4.06 -20.87
CA ASN A 180 25.31 -2.65 -21.24
C ASN A 180 23.92 -2.47 -21.89
N THR A 181 22.84 -2.83 -21.20
CA THR A 181 21.45 -2.86 -21.72
C THR A 181 20.68 -1.57 -21.54
N HIS A 182 21.39 -0.44 -21.47
CA HIS A 182 20.78 0.87 -21.28
C HIS A 182 20.51 1.52 -22.62
N LEU A 183 19.24 1.55 -23.01
CA LEU A 183 18.79 2.38 -24.13
C LEU A 183 18.71 3.84 -23.68
N SER A 184 19.17 4.74 -24.56
CA SER A 184 18.90 6.18 -24.42
C SER A 184 17.41 6.45 -24.61
N ILE A 185 16.84 7.24 -23.70
CA ILE A 185 15.42 7.64 -23.68
C ILE A 185 15.01 8.35 -25.00
N THR A 186 15.98 8.88 -25.75
CA THR A 186 15.78 9.64 -26.99
C THR A 186 15.38 8.82 -28.22
N ASN A 187 15.46 7.48 -28.19
CA ASN A 187 15.23 6.62 -29.36
C ASN A 187 13.89 5.85 -29.35
N ILE A 188 12.92 6.28 -28.55
CA ILE A 188 11.61 5.61 -28.47
C ILE A 188 10.81 5.93 -29.74
N SER A 189 10.51 4.91 -30.54
CA SER A 189 9.74 5.08 -31.77
C SER A 189 8.30 5.52 -31.47
N SER A 190 7.68 6.16 -32.46
CA SER A 190 6.27 6.56 -32.41
C SER A 190 5.33 5.37 -32.21
N ASN A 191 4.16 5.63 -31.63
CA ASN A 191 3.15 4.61 -31.31
C ASN A 191 3.58 3.62 -30.22
N SER A 192 3.98 4.17 -29.06
CA SER A 192 4.33 3.41 -27.85
C SER A 192 3.18 3.43 -26.83
N THR A 193 3.19 2.46 -25.91
CA THR A 193 2.29 2.45 -24.74
C THR A 193 3.09 2.55 -23.44
N LEU A 194 2.50 3.18 -22.43
CA LEU A 194 3.10 3.36 -21.11
C LEU A 194 2.21 2.70 -20.04
N ILE A 195 2.73 1.71 -19.34
CA ILE A 195 2.06 1.02 -18.24
C ILE A 195 2.77 1.40 -16.94
N ILE A 196 2.03 1.88 -15.94
CA ILE A 196 2.59 2.45 -14.71
C ILE A 196 2.06 1.72 -13.49
N ASP A 197 2.97 1.41 -12.56
CA ASP A 197 2.60 0.99 -11.21
C ASP A 197 2.04 2.19 -10.43
N GLY A 198 0.73 2.23 -10.29
CA GLY A 198 0.00 3.29 -9.65
C GLY A 198 0.27 3.40 -8.15
N MET A 199 0.51 2.29 -7.46
CA MET A 199 0.80 2.31 -6.03
C MET A 199 2.22 2.83 -5.77
N ALA A 200 3.19 2.42 -6.60
CA ALA A 200 4.53 3.00 -6.57
C ALA A 200 4.49 4.51 -6.85
N MET A 201 3.69 4.97 -7.82
CA MET A 201 3.53 6.39 -8.11
C MET A 201 2.99 7.18 -6.91
N LEU A 202 1.98 6.66 -6.19
CA LEU A 202 1.44 7.29 -4.97
C LEU A 202 2.47 7.37 -3.83
N HIS A 203 3.34 6.36 -3.70
CA HIS A 203 4.41 6.35 -2.70
C HIS A 203 5.57 7.29 -3.05
N GLN A 204 5.81 7.57 -4.33
CA GLN A 204 6.94 8.39 -4.81
C GLN A 204 6.63 9.90 -4.90
N LEU A 205 5.44 10.33 -4.49
CA LEU A 205 5.05 11.74 -4.51
C LEU A 205 5.97 12.59 -3.61
N LYS A 206 6.78 13.47 -4.22
CA LYS A 206 7.68 14.39 -3.49
C LYS A 206 6.95 15.38 -2.60
N SER A 207 5.81 15.87 -3.08
CA SER A 207 4.93 16.79 -2.35
C SER A 207 3.51 16.29 -2.53
N VAL A 208 2.90 15.89 -1.41
CA VAL A 208 1.51 15.47 -1.38
C VAL A 208 0.63 16.74 -1.45
N PRO A 209 -0.32 16.84 -2.40
CA PRO A 209 -1.20 18.00 -2.51
C PRO A 209 -2.09 18.22 -1.28
N SER A 210 -2.80 19.35 -1.24
CA SER A 210 -3.57 19.71 -0.05
C SER A 210 -4.89 18.94 0.06
N THR A 211 -5.52 18.65 -1.09
CA THR A 211 -6.81 17.95 -1.18
C THR A 211 -6.75 16.74 -2.12
N PHE A 212 -7.68 15.79 -1.94
CA PHE A 212 -7.78 14.62 -2.81
C PHE A 212 -8.08 14.99 -4.27
N GLY A 213 -8.85 16.04 -4.53
CA GLY A 213 -9.10 16.55 -5.88
C GLY A 213 -7.85 17.09 -6.56
N GLU A 214 -7.02 17.86 -5.83
CA GLU A 214 -5.72 18.32 -6.32
C GLU A 214 -4.77 17.15 -6.61
N LEU A 215 -4.79 16.11 -5.77
CA LEU A 215 -4.03 14.89 -5.99
C LEU A 215 -4.43 14.20 -7.29
N ALA A 216 -5.73 13.98 -7.52
CA ALA A 216 -6.21 13.33 -8.74
C ALA A 216 -5.76 14.08 -10.01
N ARG A 217 -5.88 15.41 -10.02
CA ARG A 217 -5.47 16.26 -11.16
C ARG A 217 -3.95 16.29 -11.34
N THR A 218 -3.20 16.33 -10.25
CA THR A 218 -1.73 16.32 -10.27
C THR A 218 -1.18 15.01 -10.81
N LEU A 219 -1.75 13.87 -10.36
CA LEU A 219 -1.39 12.55 -10.84
C LEU A 219 -1.67 12.40 -12.33
N LEU A 220 -2.88 12.76 -12.78
CA LEU A 220 -3.22 12.70 -14.22
C LEU A 220 -2.26 13.54 -15.06
N LYS A 221 -1.97 14.78 -14.64
CA LYS A 221 -1.03 15.65 -15.34
C LYS A 221 0.38 15.04 -15.42
N GLN A 222 0.85 14.40 -14.35
CA GLN A 222 2.15 13.70 -14.35
C GLN A 222 2.15 12.49 -15.30
N LEU A 223 1.07 11.73 -15.34
CA LEU A 223 0.90 10.58 -16.24
C LEU A 223 0.94 11.02 -17.70
N ILE A 224 0.14 12.02 -18.06
CA ILE A 224 0.07 12.58 -19.40
C ILE A 224 1.41 13.19 -19.84
N ASN A 225 2.09 13.93 -18.96
CA ASN A 225 3.41 14.48 -19.27
C ASN A 225 4.46 13.39 -19.51
N THR A 226 4.45 12.33 -18.70
CA THR A 226 5.37 11.19 -18.87
C THR A 226 5.08 10.46 -20.18
N ALA A 227 3.81 10.29 -20.54
CA ALA A 227 3.41 9.68 -21.79
C ALA A 227 3.88 10.49 -23.00
N ILE A 228 3.77 11.82 -22.95
CA ILE A 228 4.26 12.71 -24.02
C ILE A 228 5.79 12.66 -24.10
N GLU A 229 6.50 12.68 -22.97
CA GLU A 229 7.97 12.54 -22.92
C GLU A 229 8.45 11.26 -23.61
N LEU A 230 7.67 10.18 -23.49
CA LEU A 230 7.98 8.86 -24.05
C LEU A 230 7.27 8.58 -25.39
N ASN A 231 6.64 9.57 -26.03
CA ASN A 231 5.88 9.41 -27.28
C ASN A 231 4.80 8.32 -27.24
N CYS A 232 4.13 8.15 -26.09
CA CYS A 232 3.08 7.17 -25.89
C CYS A 232 1.69 7.76 -26.14
N THR A 233 0.83 7.01 -26.84
CA THR A 233 -0.58 7.38 -27.10
C THR A 233 -1.57 6.54 -26.28
N ARG A 234 -1.05 5.62 -25.45
CA ARG A 234 -1.81 4.83 -24.48
C ARG A 234 -1.12 4.83 -23.13
N VAL A 235 -1.88 5.04 -22.06
CA VAL A 235 -1.40 4.99 -20.67
C VAL A 235 -2.27 4.06 -19.85
N ASP A 236 -1.66 3.13 -19.14
CA ASP A 236 -2.36 2.18 -18.26
C ASP A 236 -1.90 2.41 -16.81
N PHE A 237 -2.84 2.82 -15.96
CA PHE A 237 -2.63 2.99 -14.52
C PHE A 237 -3.01 1.70 -13.79
N ALA A 238 -2.00 0.87 -13.52
CA ALA A 238 -2.17 -0.43 -12.91
C ALA A 238 -2.06 -0.37 -11.38
N THR A 239 -2.96 -1.06 -10.68
CA THR A 239 -3.02 -1.04 -9.21
C THR A 239 -3.18 -2.45 -8.66
N ASP A 240 -2.63 -2.68 -7.46
CA ASP A 240 -2.96 -3.89 -6.69
C ASP A 240 -4.44 -3.89 -6.31
N SER A 241 -5.00 -5.07 -6.04
CA SER A 241 -6.25 -5.20 -5.33
C SER A 241 -6.03 -5.48 -3.83
N TYR A 242 -7.02 -5.11 -3.04
CA TYR A 242 -6.98 -5.21 -1.58
C TYR A 242 -8.13 -6.07 -1.04
N PRO A 243 -8.13 -7.40 -1.32
CA PRO A 243 -9.12 -8.32 -0.77
C PRO A 243 -8.90 -8.53 0.74
N ASP A 244 -9.96 -8.97 1.44
CA ASP A 244 -9.92 -9.27 2.88
C ASP A 244 -8.92 -10.39 3.21
N ILE A 245 -8.94 -11.44 2.40
CA ILE A 245 -7.97 -12.53 2.45
C ILE A 245 -6.94 -12.25 1.36
N SER A 246 -5.73 -11.88 1.79
CA SER A 246 -4.66 -11.42 0.91
C SER A 246 -3.46 -12.37 0.96
N ILE A 247 -2.90 -12.70 -0.20
CA ILE A 247 -1.64 -13.45 -0.29
C ILE A 247 -0.46 -12.63 0.24
N LYS A 248 -0.57 -11.29 0.20
CA LYS A 248 0.38 -10.34 0.79
C LYS A 248 0.12 -10.05 2.27
N HIS A 249 -0.82 -10.72 2.93
CA HIS A 249 -1.19 -10.39 4.31
C HIS A 249 0.03 -10.34 5.25
N GLY A 250 0.90 -11.35 5.24
CA GLY A 250 2.09 -11.38 6.09
C GLY A 250 3.06 -10.22 5.83
N GLU A 251 3.25 -9.83 4.57
CA GLU A 251 4.13 -8.71 4.21
C GLU A 251 3.46 -7.35 4.52
N ARG A 252 2.14 -7.24 4.33
CA ARG A 252 1.35 -6.06 4.70
C ARG A 252 1.38 -5.84 6.21
N SER A 253 1.06 -6.87 7.02
CA SER A 253 1.11 -6.79 8.48
C SER A 253 2.48 -6.39 9.02
N ARG A 254 3.57 -6.76 8.32
CA ARG A 254 4.93 -6.36 8.68
C ARG A 254 5.21 -4.88 8.36
N ARG A 255 4.70 -4.39 7.23
CA ARG A 255 4.82 -2.98 6.79
C ARG A 255 3.87 -2.06 7.56
N SER A 256 2.78 -2.60 8.07
CA SER A 256 1.81 -1.90 8.89
C SER A 256 2.46 -1.34 10.15
N ALA A 257 2.41 -0.01 10.28
CA ALA A 257 2.91 0.68 11.46
C ALA A 257 1.82 0.70 12.53
N VAL A 258 2.16 0.43 13.79
CA VAL A 258 1.18 0.54 14.90
C VAL A 258 0.62 1.97 14.96
N GLY A 259 -0.71 2.11 14.89
CA GLY A 259 -1.41 3.40 14.86
C GLY A 259 -2.10 3.74 13.53
N GLU A 260 -2.47 2.73 12.74
CA GLU A 260 -3.22 2.90 11.49
C GLU A 260 -4.63 3.42 11.75
N GLN A 261 -5.10 4.28 10.85
CA GLN A 261 -6.44 4.85 10.91
C GLN A 261 -7.14 4.63 9.57
N LEU A 262 -8.37 4.14 9.60
CA LEU A 262 -9.21 4.00 8.41
C LEU A 262 -9.76 5.37 8.03
N PHE A 263 -9.82 5.68 6.74
CA PHE A 263 -10.30 6.95 6.22
C PHE A 263 -11.41 6.74 5.21
N LYS A 264 -12.48 7.52 5.34
CA LYS A 264 -13.52 7.67 4.31
C LYS A 264 -13.18 8.87 3.43
N ILE A 265 -13.04 8.65 2.12
CA ILE A 265 -12.90 9.72 1.12
C ILE A 265 -14.28 9.99 0.54
N ALA A 266 -14.77 11.23 0.63
CA ALA A 266 -16.13 11.57 0.17
C ALA A 266 -16.20 12.77 -0.78
N SER A 267 -15.14 13.57 -0.88
CA SER A 267 -15.18 14.85 -1.62
C SER A 267 -13.80 15.21 -2.17
N GLU A 268 -13.78 15.89 -3.31
CA GLU A 268 -12.56 16.48 -3.90
C GLU A 268 -11.89 17.48 -2.96
N ASN A 269 -12.67 18.24 -2.20
CA ASN A 269 -12.18 19.29 -1.30
C ASN A 269 -11.70 18.74 0.04
N GLN A 270 -11.83 17.44 0.27
CA GLN A 270 -11.38 16.80 1.51
C GLN A 270 -9.84 16.89 1.62
N PRO A 271 -9.31 17.40 2.75
CA PRO A 271 -7.88 17.51 2.94
C PRO A 271 -7.23 16.12 3.08
N ILE A 272 -6.05 15.98 2.50
CA ILE A 272 -5.28 14.74 2.59
C ILE A 272 -4.73 14.53 4.01
N PRO A 273 -4.67 13.29 4.52
CA PRO A 273 -4.05 13.01 5.81
C PRO A 273 -2.60 13.46 5.87
N LYS A 274 -2.23 14.19 6.93
CA LYS A 274 -0.86 14.67 7.16
C LYS A 274 0.18 13.55 7.21
N GLN A 275 -0.20 12.36 7.66
CA GLN A 275 0.66 11.18 7.74
C GLN A 275 0.41 10.27 6.53
N TRP A 276 0.78 10.75 5.34
CA TRP A 276 0.51 10.08 4.05
C TRP A 276 1.00 8.63 3.99
N GLU A 277 2.23 8.38 4.45
CA GLU A 277 2.80 7.03 4.46
C GLU A 277 2.00 6.05 5.33
N LYS A 278 1.47 6.51 6.46
CA LYS A 278 0.60 5.68 7.32
C LYS A 278 -0.78 5.48 6.72
N PHE A 279 -1.31 6.49 6.02
CA PHE A 279 -2.55 6.36 5.27
C PHE A 279 -2.41 5.25 4.21
N LEU A 280 -1.31 5.26 3.45
CA LEU A 280 -0.96 4.23 2.49
C LEU A 280 -0.43 2.94 3.12
N ALA A 281 -0.40 2.76 4.44
CA ALA A 281 -0.09 1.45 5.01
C ALA A 281 -1.30 0.51 4.97
N PHE A 282 -2.51 1.08 4.97
CA PHE A 282 -3.74 0.32 5.15
C PHE A 282 -4.43 0.01 3.81
N GLY A 283 -4.67 -1.27 3.54
CA GLY A 283 -5.24 -1.73 2.27
C GLY A 283 -6.59 -1.09 1.93
N VAL A 284 -7.47 -0.93 2.92
CA VAL A 284 -8.79 -0.30 2.72
C VAL A 284 -8.66 1.16 2.29
N ASN A 285 -7.68 1.90 2.83
CA ASN A 285 -7.43 3.28 2.42
C ASN A 285 -6.90 3.35 0.99
N LYS A 286 -6.06 2.39 0.59
CA LYS A 286 -5.54 2.26 -0.77
C LYS A 286 -6.66 1.97 -1.76
N GLU A 287 -7.57 1.07 -1.43
CA GLU A 287 -8.73 0.78 -2.27
C GLU A 287 -9.66 2.00 -2.38
N ALA A 288 -9.87 2.73 -1.27
CA ALA A 288 -10.67 3.94 -1.25
C ALA A 288 -10.09 5.04 -2.16
N ILE A 289 -8.76 5.23 -2.18
CA ILE A 289 -8.14 6.20 -3.09
C ILE A 289 -8.23 5.75 -4.55
N ILE A 290 -8.03 4.47 -4.87
CA ILE A 290 -8.15 3.98 -6.25
C ILE A 290 -9.59 4.18 -6.74
N THR A 291 -10.58 3.85 -5.91
CA THR A 291 -12.00 4.09 -6.19
C THR A 291 -12.29 5.58 -6.45
N PHE A 292 -11.74 6.46 -5.61
CA PHE A 292 -11.87 7.91 -5.77
C PHE A 292 -11.21 8.42 -7.05
N LEU A 293 -9.99 7.95 -7.38
CA LEU A 293 -9.30 8.32 -8.62
C LEU A 293 -10.10 7.90 -9.85
N HIS A 294 -10.64 6.67 -9.85
CA HIS A 294 -11.52 6.20 -10.91
C HIS A 294 -12.71 7.13 -11.10
N GLN A 295 -13.43 7.47 -10.03
CA GLN A 295 -14.58 8.38 -10.08
C GLN A 295 -14.22 9.76 -10.65
N ILE A 296 -13.17 10.39 -10.12
CA ILE A 296 -12.77 11.73 -10.56
C ILE A 296 -12.27 11.73 -11.99
N TRP A 297 -11.41 10.79 -12.38
CA TRP A 297 -10.87 10.75 -13.73
C TRP A 297 -11.98 10.52 -14.77
N THR A 298 -13.00 9.72 -14.47
CA THR A 298 -14.16 9.58 -15.36
C THR A 298 -15.04 10.83 -15.48
N SER A 299 -14.90 11.82 -14.59
CA SER A 299 -15.68 13.06 -14.60
C SER A 299 -14.87 14.31 -14.96
N LEU A 300 -13.57 14.17 -15.22
CA LEU A 300 -12.70 15.29 -15.60
C LEU A 300 -12.92 15.69 -17.06
N PRO A 301 -12.66 16.96 -17.45
CA PRO A 301 -12.79 17.40 -18.84
C PRO A 301 -11.85 16.68 -19.81
N GLU A 302 -12.33 16.48 -21.04
CA GLU A 302 -11.68 15.74 -22.12
C GLU A 302 -10.33 16.34 -22.55
N GLU A 303 -10.15 17.66 -22.40
CA GLU A 303 -8.93 18.35 -22.83
C GLU A 303 -7.71 17.94 -22.00
N LEU A 304 -7.92 17.42 -20.79
CA LEU A 304 -6.83 16.94 -19.93
C LEU A 304 -6.18 15.66 -20.45
N TYR A 305 -6.92 14.84 -21.22
CA TYR A 305 -6.45 13.57 -21.77
C TYR A 305 -5.70 13.73 -23.10
N LYS A 306 -5.89 14.86 -23.79
CA LYS A 306 -5.30 15.11 -25.12
C LYS A 306 -5.61 13.94 -26.07
N ASN A 307 -4.62 13.46 -26.83
CA ASN A 307 -4.76 12.33 -27.76
C ASN A 307 -4.27 11.00 -27.14
N ILE A 308 -4.42 10.84 -25.81
CA ILE A 308 -3.97 9.64 -25.09
C ILE A 308 -5.18 8.84 -24.63
N ILE A 309 -5.21 7.56 -24.98
CA ILE A 309 -6.17 6.60 -24.45
C ILE A 309 -5.70 6.17 -23.06
N PHE A 310 -6.52 6.38 -22.04
CA PHE A 310 -6.15 6.15 -20.65
C PHE A 310 -6.90 4.94 -20.09
N PHE A 311 -6.19 3.95 -19.56
CA PHE A 311 -6.76 2.77 -18.92
C PHE A 311 -6.55 2.87 -17.42
N ILE A 312 -7.60 2.63 -16.63
CA ILE A 312 -7.53 2.54 -15.18
C ILE A 312 -7.99 1.17 -14.71
N ILE A 313 -7.17 0.52 -13.88
CA ILE A 313 -7.53 -0.72 -13.21
C ILE A 313 -8.19 -0.37 -11.87
N HIS A 314 -9.37 -0.93 -11.63
CA HIS A 314 -10.07 -0.86 -10.35
C HIS A 314 -10.62 -2.23 -9.99
N GLN A 315 -10.13 -2.79 -8.88
CA GLN A 315 -10.47 -4.16 -8.44
C GLN A 315 -10.18 -5.19 -9.53
N THR A 316 -11.21 -5.85 -10.05
CA THR A 316 -11.09 -6.86 -11.12
C THR A 316 -11.40 -6.30 -12.50
N LYS A 317 -11.79 -5.02 -12.60
CA LYS A 317 -12.23 -4.40 -13.84
C LYS A 317 -11.19 -3.43 -14.37
N CYS A 318 -11.29 -3.15 -15.66
CA CYS A 318 -10.49 -2.14 -16.32
C CYS A 318 -11.38 -1.29 -17.22
N CYS A 319 -11.30 0.04 -17.04
CA CYS A 319 -12.02 0.98 -17.87
C CYS A 319 -11.03 1.76 -18.75
N SER A 320 -11.37 1.94 -20.03
CA SER A 320 -10.69 2.89 -20.91
C SER A 320 -11.43 4.22 -20.93
N ILE A 321 -10.68 5.31 -20.91
CA ILE A 321 -11.12 6.68 -21.06
C ILE A 321 -10.47 7.20 -22.33
N ASN A 322 -11.27 7.51 -23.34
CA ASN A 322 -10.82 8.03 -24.62
C ASN A 322 -11.49 9.37 -24.92
N ASN A 323 -10.74 10.27 -25.55
CA ASN A 323 -11.29 11.53 -26.08
C ASN A 323 -11.51 11.34 -27.59
N ASP A 324 -12.77 11.07 -27.97
CA ASP A 324 -13.17 10.96 -29.37
C ASP A 324 -13.97 12.20 -29.78
N ALA A 325 -13.37 13.03 -30.63
CA ALA A 325 -14.01 14.20 -31.25
C ALA A 325 -14.61 15.20 -30.23
N GLY A 326 -13.99 15.36 -29.06
CA GLY A 326 -14.44 16.29 -28.02
C GLY A 326 -15.46 15.70 -27.04
N ASN A 327 -15.69 14.38 -27.06
CA ASN A 327 -16.47 13.69 -26.05
C ASN A 327 -15.63 12.63 -25.34
N LEU A 328 -15.81 12.51 -24.02
CA LEU A 328 -15.21 11.45 -23.21
C LEU A 328 -16.00 10.15 -23.33
N ASN A 329 -15.42 9.19 -24.01
CA ASN A 329 -15.93 7.83 -24.11
C ASN A 329 -15.30 6.96 -23.01
N ILE A 330 -16.14 6.41 -22.15
CA ILE A 330 -15.74 5.47 -21.09
C ILE A 330 -16.26 4.09 -21.46
N CYS A 331 -15.35 3.12 -21.59
CA CYS A 331 -15.69 1.75 -21.96
C CYS A 331 -15.09 0.76 -20.96
N ASP A 332 -15.86 -0.24 -20.55
CA ASP A 332 -15.35 -1.39 -19.79
C ASP A 332 -14.64 -2.35 -20.74
N ILE A 333 -13.42 -2.77 -20.40
CA ILE A 333 -12.56 -3.60 -21.23
C ILE A 333 -12.49 -4.99 -20.61
N THR A 334 -13.43 -5.84 -21.01
CA THR A 334 -13.59 -7.20 -20.47
C THR A 334 -12.35 -8.07 -20.64
N ASP A 335 -11.61 -7.88 -21.74
CA ASP A 335 -10.35 -8.59 -22.02
C ASP A 335 -9.25 -8.32 -21.00
N LEU A 336 -9.38 -7.23 -20.22
CA LEU A 336 -8.45 -6.81 -19.17
C LEU A 336 -9.00 -7.07 -17.76
N HIS A 337 -10.12 -7.77 -17.62
CA HIS A 337 -10.61 -8.19 -16.31
C HIS A 337 -9.64 -9.21 -15.70
N CYS A 338 -9.25 -8.99 -14.46
CA CYS A 338 -8.19 -9.76 -13.81
C CYS A 338 -8.40 -9.83 -12.29
N ASP A 339 -8.37 -11.04 -11.74
CA ASP A 339 -8.54 -11.30 -10.30
C ASP A 339 -7.21 -11.36 -9.53
N HIS A 340 -6.08 -11.28 -10.22
CA HIS A 340 -4.76 -11.29 -9.59
C HIS A 340 -4.66 -10.20 -8.53
N GLU A 341 -4.02 -10.45 -7.38
CA GLU A 341 -3.92 -9.42 -6.34
C GLU A 341 -2.90 -8.32 -6.68
N GLU A 342 -1.82 -8.68 -7.37
CA GLU A 342 -0.63 -7.84 -7.48
C GLU A 342 -0.58 -7.03 -8.78
N ALA A 343 -0.18 -5.76 -8.66
CA ALA A 343 -0.07 -4.87 -9.82
C ALA A 343 0.92 -5.39 -10.88
N ASP A 344 2.01 -6.04 -10.46
CA ASP A 344 3.07 -6.48 -11.34
C ASP A 344 2.60 -7.48 -12.41
N SER A 345 1.86 -8.50 -12.01
CA SER A 345 1.26 -9.49 -12.91
C SER A 345 0.18 -8.86 -13.82
N ARG A 346 -0.63 -7.94 -13.28
CA ARG A 346 -1.64 -7.19 -14.04
C ARG A 346 -0.99 -6.32 -15.12
N MET A 347 0.14 -5.69 -14.81
CA MET A 347 0.88 -4.88 -15.79
C MET A 347 1.35 -5.71 -16.98
N LEU A 348 1.73 -6.98 -16.79
CA LEU A 348 2.11 -7.86 -17.90
C LEU A 348 0.91 -8.34 -18.73
N LEU A 349 -0.28 -8.51 -18.12
CA LEU A 349 -1.52 -8.73 -18.87
C LEU A 349 -1.82 -7.53 -19.78
N HIS A 350 -1.72 -6.32 -19.23
CA HIS A 350 -1.89 -5.09 -20.00
C HIS A 350 -0.84 -4.94 -21.11
N ALA A 351 0.40 -5.36 -20.84
CA ALA A 351 1.47 -5.39 -21.85
C ALA A 351 1.12 -6.31 -23.02
N SER A 352 0.63 -7.52 -22.73
CA SER A 352 0.17 -8.47 -23.76
C SER A 352 -1.07 -7.99 -24.52
N HIS A 353 -1.98 -7.27 -23.87
CA HIS A 353 -3.12 -6.68 -24.55
C HIS A 353 -2.69 -5.53 -25.46
N ALA A 354 -1.79 -4.66 -24.98
CA ALA A 354 -1.29 -3.54 -25.77
C ALA A 354 -0.41 -4.00 -26.94
N SER A 355 0.30 -5.12 -26.82
CA SER A 355 1.15 -5.63 -27.90
C SER A 355 0.40 -5.97 -29.18
N LYS A 356 -0.92 -6.21 -29.10
CA LYS A 356 -1.78 -6.43 -30.27
C LYS A 356 -1.86 -5.22 -31.21
N THR A 357 -1.62 -4.01 -30.70
CA THR A 357 -1.80 -2.74 -31.44
C THR A 357 -0.54 -1.88 -31.44
N TYR A 358 0.30 -2.01 -30.42
CA TYR A 358 1.46 -1.14 -30.19
C TYR A 358 2.76 -1.91 -30.40
N LYS A 359 3.70 -1.33 -31.16
CA LYS A 359 5.00 -1.96 -31.44
C LYS A 359 5.95 -1.94 -30.23
N ASN A 360 5.77 -0.99 -29.32
CA ASN A 360 6.60 -0.86 -28.12
C ASN A 360 5.73 -0.71 -26.88
N VAL A 361 6.09 -1.48 -25.87
CA VAL A 361 5.44 -1.49 -24.57
C VAL A 361 6.45 -1.07 -23.52
N ILE A 362 6.18 0.06 -22.86
CA ILE A 362 7.04 0.59 -21.81
C ILE A 362 6.36 0.39 -20.46
N ILE A 363 6.97 -0.43 -19.61
CA ILE A 363 6.55 -0.62 -18.23
C ILE A 363 7.39 0.27 -17.31
N LYS A 364 6.78 1.27 -16.68
CA LYS A 364 7.42 2.09 -15.66
C LYS A 364 7.31 1.42 -14.29
N SER A 365 8.41 0.83 -13.83
CA SER A 365 8.52 0.28 -12.48
C SER A 365 9.97 0.22 -12.01
N CYS A 366 10.17 0.31 -10.71
CA CYS A 366 11.45 0.04 -10.04
C CYS A 366 11.44 -1.33 -9.34
N ASP A 367 10.33 -2.07 -9.38
CA ASP A 367 10.21 -3.36 -8.73
C ASP A 367 10.99 -4.43 -9.51
N THR A 368 11.70 -5.27 -8.78
CA THR A 368 12.43 -6.42 -9.33
C THR A 368 11.47 -7.48 -9.85
N ASP A 369 10.27 -7.58 -9.27
CA ASP A 369 9.31 -8.62 -9.61
C ASP A 369 8.81 -8.43 -11.06
N ILE A 370 8.60 -7.18 -11.49
CA ILE A 370 8.33 -6.83 -12.91
C ILE A 370 9.43 -7.32 -13.84
N LEU A 371 10.72 -7.11 -13.51
CA LEU A 371 11.83 -7.57 -14.36
C LEU A 371 11.84 -9.10 -14.45
N VAL A 372 11.62 -9.78 -13.34
CA VAL A 372 11.60 -11.25 -13.29
C VAL A 372 10.47 -11.81 -14.14
N ILE A 373 9.25 -11.26 -14.01
CA ILE A 373 8.10 -11.69 -14.80
C ILE A 373 8.32 -11.36 -16.28
N ALA A 374 8.84 -10.17 -16.59
CA ALA A 374 9.14 -9.74 -17.97
C ALA A 374 10.20 -10.62 -18.65
N LEU A 375 11.20 -11.12 -17.92
CA LEU A 375 12.20 -12.04 -18.48
C LEU A 375 11.63 -13.42 -18.77
N SER A 376 10.73 -13.93 -17.93
CA SER A 376 10.18 -15.28 -18.15
C SER A 376 9.00 -15.29 -19.14
N LEU A 377 8.17 -14.23 -19.13
CA LEU A 377 6.94 -14.18 -19.93
C LEU A 377 6.99 -13.19 -21.09
N GLY A 378 7.95 -12.27 -21.12
CA GLY A 378 8.05 -11.25 -22.17
C GLY A 378 8.27 -11.83 -23.56
N ILE A 379 8.81 -13.05 -23.67
CA ILE A 379 8.94 -13.75 -24.96
C ILE A 379 7.60 -14.09 -25.62
N LYS A 380 6.49 -14.04 -24.87
CA LYS A 380 5.13 -14.25 -25.37
C LYS A 380 4.46 -12.95 -25.83
N ILE A 381 5.12 -11.80 -25.64
CA ILE A 381 4.60 -10.48 -25.99
C ILE A 381 5.18 -10.10 -27.36
N ASP A 382 4.32 -9.95 -28.37
CA ASP A 382 4.68 -9.67 -29.76
C ASP A 382 5.00 -8.17 -30.02
N SER A 383 5.75 -7.56 -29.10
CA SER A 383 6.19 -6.17 -29.15
C SER A 383 7.53 -5.98 -28.44
N SER A 384 8.22 -4.89 -28.75
CA SER A 384 9.41 -4.49 -28.00
C SER A 384 9.03 -4.11 -26.57
N LEU A 385 9.40 -4.95 -25.61
CA LEU A 385 9.13 -4.74 -24.19
C LEU A 385 10.32 -4.06 -23.51
N CYS A 386 10.06 -2.89 -22.93
CA CYS A 386 11.05 -2.10 -22.22
C CYS A 386 10.59 -1.78 -20.79
N ILE A 387 11.51 -1.82 -19.83
CA ILE A 387 11.26 -1.37 -18.46
C ILE A 387 11.89 0.00 -18.26
N PHE A 388 11.05 0.99 -17.97
CA PHE A 388 11.50 2.33 -17.59
C PHE A 388 11.71 2.40 -16.08
N ASN A 389 12.97 2.31 -15.67
CA ASN A 389 13.38 2.43 -14.28
C ASN A 389 13.68 3.91 -13.98
N ASP A 390 12.70 4.60 -13.38
CA ASP A 390 12.76 6.00 -12.97
C ASP A 390 12.97 6.10 -11.45
N SER A 391 14.20 5.85 -11.01
CA SER A 391 14.60 6.00 -9.60
C SER A 391 15.18 7.40 -9.36
N GLN A 392 15.17 7.86 -8.10
CA GLN A 392 15.62 9.22 -7.72
C GLN A 392 17.02 9.61 -8.25
N HIS A 393 17.90 8.63 -8.48
CA HIS A 393 19.29 8.85 -8.91
C HIS A 393 19.62 8.26 -10.29
N LYS A 394 18.70 7.51 -10.91
CA LYS A 394 18.97 6.80 -12.16
C LYS A 394 17.69 6.63 -12.97
N ARG A 395 17.68 7.22 -14.17
CA ARG A 395 16.64 7.06 -15.19
C ARG A 395 17.21 6.26 -16.34
N ASN A 396 16.78 5.01 -16.50
CA ASN A 396 17.18 4.21 -17.66
C ASN A 396 16.01 3.43 -18.22
N LEU A 397 16.08 3.20 -19.52
CA LEU A 397 15.24 2.26 -20.23
C LEU A 397 16.01 0.95 -20.41
N ILE A 398 15.41 -0.16 -19.99
CA ILE A 398 15.98 -1.51 -20.06
C ILE A 398 15.20 -2.28 -21.12
N SER A 399 15.84 -2.64 -22.22
CA SER A 399 15.26 -3.50 -23.25
C SER A 399 15.31 -4.96 -22.79
N ILE A 400 14.17 -5.64 -22.80
CA ILE A 400 14.12 -7.08 -22.48
C ILE A 400 14.76 -7.90 -23.61
N ALA A 401 14.66 -7.44 -24.86
CA ALA A 401 15.29 -8.09 -26.00
C ALA A 401 16.82 -8.13 -25.87
N ASP A 402 17.44 -7.02 -25.46
CA ASP A 402 18.90 -6.92 -25.27
C ASP A 402 19.36 -7.89 -24.16
N ILE A 403 18.49 -8.17 -23.17
CA ILE A 403 18.79 -9.15 -22.12
C ILE A 403 18.78 -10.56 -22.70
N TYR A 404 17.81 -10.91 -23.56
CA TYR A 404 17.74 -12.21 -24.23
C TYR A 404 18.92 -12.47 -25.18
N GLU A 405 19.52 -11.43 -25.76
CA GLU A 405 20.73 -11.60 -26.58
C GLU A 405 21.96 -12.01 -25.75
N ASN A 406 21.97 -11.65 -24.47
CA ASN A 406 23.13 -11.81 -23.58
C ASN A 406 22.94 -12.92 -22.53
N LEU A 407 21.71 -13.39 -22.30
CA LEU A 407 21.37 -14.48 -21.38
C LEU A 407 20.68 -15.60 -22.15
N ASP A 408 21.00 -16.85 -21.80
CA ASP A 408 20.31 -18.01 -22.36
C ASP A 408 18.81 -17.92 -22.09
N LYS A 409 17.99 -18.08 -23.13
CA LYS A 409 16.52 -18.06 -23.04
C LYS A 409 15.99 -19.01 -21.98
N SER A 410 16.60 -20.18 -21.82
CA SER A 410 16.21 -21.15 -20.78
C SER A 410 16.41 -20.61 -19.36
N VAL A 411 17.47 -19.82 -19.14
CA VAL A 411 17.73 -19.14 -17.86
C VAL A 411 16.66 -18.07 -17.61
N CYS A 412 16.27 -17.32 -18.63
CA CYS A 412 15.19 -16.32 -18.53
C CYS A 412 13.84 -16.96 -18.20
N GLU A 413 13.48 -18.06 -18.85
CA GLU A 413 12.25 -18.83 -18.57
C GLU A 413 12.24 -19.37 -17.13
N ALA A 414 13.39 -19.80 -16.60
CA ALA A 414 13.53 -20.28 -15.23
C ALA A 414 13.46 -19.18 -14.14
N MET A 415 13.48 -17.89 -14.49
CA MET A 415 13.58 -16.78 -13.52
C MET A 415 12.41 -16.71 -12.54
N ILE A 416 11.16 -16.93 -12.99
CA ILE A 416 9.99 -16.96 -12.10
C ILE A 416 10.15 -18.07 -11.05
N GLY A 417 10.47 -19.30 -11.48
CA GLY A 417 10.59 -20.46 -10.60
C GLY A 417 11.68 -20.27 -9.53
N ILE A 418 12.88 -19.84 -9.93
CA ILE A 418 13.96 -19.57 -8.97
C ILE A 418 13.63 -18.37 -8.05
N HIS A 419 12.93 -17.36 -8.56
CA HIS A 419 12.54 -16.21 -7.75
C HIS A 419 11.54 -16.59 -6.66
N ALA A 420 10.54 -17.40 -6.98
CA ALA A 420 9.58 -17.94 -6.03
C ALA A 420 10.25 -18.86 -5.01
N PHE A 421 11.12 -19.76 -5.46
CA PHE A 421 11.83 -20.72 -4.60
C PHE A 421 12.79 -20.06 -3.60
N THR A 422 13.43 -18.96 -3.98
CA THR A 422 14.48 -18.30 -3.18
C THR A 422 13.97 -17.14 -2.32
N GLY A 423 12.64 -16.99 -2.26
CA GLY A 423 11.91 -16.06 -1.42
C GLY A 423 11.42 -14.82 -2.17
N CYS A 424 10.10 -14.66 -2.21
CA CYS A 424 9.38 -13.50 -2.75
C CYS A 424 8.54 -12.84 -1.65
N ASP A 425 7.41 -12.21 -1.99
CA ASP A 425 6.54 -11.60 -0.97
C ASP A 425 5.81 -12.65 -0.13
N SER A 426 5.43 -13.78 -0.74
CA SER A 426 4.69 -14.89 -0.12
C SER A 426 5.56 -16.07 0.36
N VAL A 427 6.80 -16.18 -0.14
CA VAL A 427 7.72 -17.28 0.19
C VAL A 427 8.94 -16.77 0.94
N SER A 428 9.44 -17.56 1.89
CA SER A 428 10.63 -17.20 2.66
C SER A 428 11.91 -17.33 1.84
N ALA A 429 12.86 -16.44 2.10
CA ALA A 429 14.20 -16.57 1.58
C ALA A 429 15.08 -17.46 2.47
N PHE A 430 16.23 -17.91 1.94
CA PHE A 430 17.21 -18.65 2.74
C PHE A 430 18.01 -17.71 3.63
N LYS A 431 17.95 -17.93 4.95
CA LYS A 431 18.66 -17.12 5.95
C LYS A 431 20.16 -17.12 5.69
N GLY A 432 20.75 -15.94 5.64
CA GLY A 432 22.18 -15.73 5.39
C GLY A 432 22.62 -15.96 3.93
N LYS A 433 21.71 -16.19 2.99
CA LYS A 433 22.03 -16.31 1.55
C LYS A 433 21.55 -15.09 0.78
N ARG A 434 22.35 -14.67 -0.20
CA ARG A 434 21.98 -13.59 -1.14
C ARG A 434 21.13 -14.18 -2.26
N LYS A 435 20.17 -13.41 -2.78
CA LYS A 435 19.27 -13.84 -3.87
C LYS A 435 20.01 -14.17 -5.19
N SER A 436 21.18 -13.59 -5.42
CA SER A 436 22.02 -13.92 -6.58
C SER A 436 22.76 -15.27 -6.45
N SER A 437 22.92 -15.83 -5.25
CA SER A 437 23.69 -17.07 -5.08
C SER A 437 22.97 -18.30 -5.66
N PRO A 438 21.67 -18.53 -5.41
CA PRO A 438 20.94 -19.62 -6.06
C PRO A 438 20.81 -19.44 -7.57
N VAL A 439 20.65 -18.18 -8.04
CA VAL A 439 20.57 -17.89 -9.47
C VAL A 439 21.87 -18.27 -10.18
N LYS A 440 23.04 -17.98 -9.60
CA LYS A 440 24.34 -18.45 -10.13
C LYS A 440 24.43 -19.97 -10.21
N LEU A 441 23.91 -20.69 -9.22
CA LEU A 441 23.90 -22.15 -9.23
C LEU A 441 22.98 -22.69 -10.33
N MET A 442 21.81 -22.09 -10.51
CA MET A 442 20.89 -22.42 -11.58
C MET A 442 21.53 -22.20 -12.96
N MET A 443 22.15 -21.03 -13.18
CA MET A 443 22.83 -20.70 -14.44
C MET A 443 23.99 -21.66 -14.77
N ALA A 444 24.57 -22.33 -13.77
CA ALA A 444 25.67 -23.27 -13.95
C ALA A 444 25.20 -24.73 -14.21
N SER A 445 23.90 -25.02 -14.13
CA SER A 445 23.37 -26.37 -14.23
C SER A 445 22.10 -26.43 -15.08
N ASN A 446 22.18 -27.12 -16.22
CA ASN A 446 21.02 -27.36 -17.10
C ASN A 446 19.90 -28.14 -16.39
N GLU A 447 20.24 -29.01 -15.44
CA GLU A 447 19.25 -29.73 -14.64
C GLU A 447 18.44 -28.76 -13.78
N TYR A 448 19.11 -27.82 -13.12
CA TYR A 448 18.43 -26.82 -12.29
C TYR A 448 17.60 -25.86 -13.13
N THR A 449 18.14 -25.37 -14.25
CA THR A 449 17.38 -24.52 -15.18
C THR A 449 16.10 -25.23 -15.63
N LYS A 450 16.18 -26.48 -16.08
CA LYS A 450 14.99 -27.27 -16.47
C LYS A 450 14.01 -27.47 -15.31
N ALA A 451 14.51 -27.73 -14.11
CA ALA A 451 13.67 -27.89 -12.93
C ALA A 451 12.87 -26.62 -12.63
N PHE A 452 13.49 -25.44 -12.72
CA PHE A 452 12.82 -24.16 -12.46
C PHE A 452 11.97 -23.62 -13.62
N ILE A 453 12.15 -24.11 -14.84
CA ILE A 453 11.20 -23.84 -15.96
C ILE A 453 9.86 -24.55 -15.71
N ASN A 454 9.89 -25.73 -15.09
CA ASN A 454 8.71 -26.57 -14.87
C ASN A 454 8.02 -26.30 -13.51
N LEU A 455 8.52 -25.33 -12.74
CA LEU A 455 7.99 -24.93 -11.44
C LEU A 455 7.09 -23.71 -11.60
#